data_AF-A0A7W7EVS5-F1
#
_entry.id   AF-A0A7W7EVS5-F1
#
_cell.length_a   1.000
_cell.length_b   1.000
_cell.length_c   1.000
_cell.angle_alpha   90.00
_cell.angle_beta   90.00
_cell.angle_gamma   90.00
#
_symmetry.space_group_name_H-M   'P 1'
#
loop_
_entity.id
_entity.type
_entity.pdbx_description
1 polymer ?
#
loop_
_entity_poly.entity_id
_entity_poly.type
_entity_poly.pdbx_seq_one_letter_code
_entity_poly.pdbx_strand_id
1 'polypeptide(L)'
;MKVWINPELTTERLNLLNDFQDVVIEEFGGGNILPGLVGVIPDGFYTDADMDRLLTLIQILEVLIDLCGDRSRAFLWLTGNDCFRAIVGNDPYFCLEDGDESAAFVMLGWLQIMQRFRPADLIAQMFRASTE
;
A
#
# COMPACT_ATOMS: atom_id res chain seq x y z
N MET A 1 18.01 24.93 5.93
CA MET A 1 17.56 23.51 5.96
C MET A 1 16.60 23.34 4.79
N LYS A 2 16.97 22.55 3.77
CA LYS A 2 16.13 22.31 2.60
C LYS A 2 15.26 21.09 2.88
N VAL A 3 13.96 21.29 3.01
CA VAL A 3 12.97 20.21 2.85
C VAL A 3 13.09 19.78 1.39
N TRP A 4 13.62 18.60 1.13
CA TRP A 4 13.62 18.03 -0.21
C TRP A 4 12.24 17.45 -0.44
N ILE A 5 11.38 18.20 -1.13
CA ILE A 5 10.13 17.63 -1.65
C ILE A 5 10.56 16.70 -2.78
N ASN A 6 10.34 15.39 -2.60
CA ASN A 6 10.57 14.42 -3.66
C ASN A 6 9.68 14.80 -4.85
N PRO A 7 10.22 14.99 -6.07
CA PRO A 7 9.44 15.37 -7.24
C PRO A 7 8.33 14.37 -7.60
N GLU A 8 8.41 13.13 -7.11
CA GLU A 8 7.40 12.08 -7.32
C GLU A 8 6.18 12.21 -6.38
N LEU A 9 6.27 13.05 -5.35
CA LEU A 9 5.16 13.39 -4.45
C LEU A 9 4.40 14.60 -4.98
N THR A 10 3.50 14.34 -5.93
CA THR A 10 2.57 15.36 -6.42
C THR A 10 1.53 15.73 -5.35
N THR A 11 0.86 16.86 -5.52
CA THR A 11 -0.25 17.29 -4.65
C THR A 11 -1.33 16.22 -4.54
N GLU A 12 -1.65 15.52 -5.64
CA GLU A 12 -2.65 14.46 -5.66
C GLU A 12 -2.24 13.28 -4.78
N ARG A 13 -0.97 12.88 -4.81
CA ARG A 13 -0.44 11.77 -3.99
C ARG A 13 -0.38 12.13 -2.51
N LEU A 14 -0.04 13.38 -2.19
CA LEU A 14 -0.12 13.89 -0.82
C LEU A 14 -1.56 13.90 -0.31
N ASN A 15 -2.52 14.33 -1.13
CA ASN A 15 -3.94 14.28 -0.76
C ASN A 15 -4.43 12.85 -0.58
N LEU A 16 -4.00 11.91 -1.43
CA LEU A 16 -4.31 10.48 -1.27
C LEU A 16 -3.82 9.93 0.08
N LEU A 17 -2.60 10.29 0.48
CA LEU A 17 -2.05 9.89 1.77
C LEU A 17 -2.82 10.50 2.95
N ASN A 18 -3.19 11.78 2.86
CA ASN A 18 -3.99 12.43 3.88
C ASN A 18 -5.39 11.79 4.00
N ASP A 19 -6.07 11.54 2.88
CA ASP A 19 -7.38 10.88 2.86
C ASP A 19 -7.31 9.49 3.52
N PHE A 20 -6.25 8.72 3.21
CA PHE A 20 -6.04 7.41 3.81
C PHE A 20 -5.75 7.51 5.31
N GLN A 21 -4.92 8.48 5.71
CA GLN A 21 -4.57 8.72 7.10
C GLN A 21 -5.81 9.01 7.96
N ASP A 22 -6.76 9.80 7.47
CA ASP A 22 -7.99 10.11 8.18
C ASP A 22 -8.79 8.83 8.51
N VAL A 23 -8.89 7.89 7.56
CA VAL A 23 -9.56 6.60 7.77
C VAL A 23 -8.84 5.74 8.80
N VAL A 24 -7.51 5.66 8.71
CA VAL A 24 -6.71 4.87 9.65
C VAL A 24 -6.82 5.44 11.08
N ILE A 25 -6.84 6.77 11.23
CA ILE A 25 -7.03 7.43 12.54
C ILE A 25 -8.40 7.07 13.13
N GLU A 26 -9.45 7.11 12.31
CA GLU A 26 -10.80 6.74 12.72
C GLU A 26 -10.88 5.28 13.17
N GLU A 27 -10.27 4.36 12.41
CA GLU A 27 -10.34 2.92 12.67
C GLU A 27 -9.49 2.49 13.88
N PHE A 28 -8.28 3.05 14.06
CA PHE A 28 -7.30 2.56 15.03
C PHE A 28 -7.05 3.49 16.23
N GLY A 29 -7.71 4.65 16.32
CA GLY A 29 -7.80 5.40 17.57
C GLY A 29 -6.64 6.36 17.91
N GLY A 30 -6.07 7.03 16.91
CA GLY A 30 -5.29 8.24 17.12
C GLY A 30 -3.77 8.06 17.21
N GLY A 31 -3.12 8.34 16.09
CA GLY A 31 -1.70 8.62 15.95
C GLY A 31 -1.49 9.07 14.50
N ASN A 32 -0.55 9.96 14.20
CA ASN A 32 -0.09 10.06 12.82
C ASN A 32 0.60 8.71 12.55
N ILE A 33 -0.08 7.73 11.95
CA ILE A 33 0.48 6.38 11.74
C ILE A 33 1.20 6.28 10.38
N LEU A 34 1.12 7.31 9.52
CA LEU A 34 2.08 7.51 8.43
C LEU A 34 3.54 7.49 8.95
N PRO A 35 3.84 8.10 10.11
CA PRO A 35 5.03 7.84 10.91
C PRO A 35 5.39 6.40 11.24
N GLY A 36 4.43 5.52 11.54
CA GLY A 36 4.71 4.10 11.79
C GLY A 36 5.14 3.39 10.52
N LEU A 37 4.35 3.58 9.45
CA LEU A 37 4.59 3.03 8.10
C LEU A 37 5.89 3.51 7.44
N VAL A 38 6.34 4.72 7.76
CA VAL A 38 7.46 5.38 7.09
C VAL A 38 8.59 5.74 8.07
N GLY A 39 8.55 5.25 9.32
CA GLY A 39 9.53 5.63 10.35
C GLY A 39 9.62 7.14 10.59
N VAL A 40 8.57 7.91 10.28
CA VAL A 40 8.61 9.39 10.23
C VAL A 40 8.58 9.97 11.62
N ILE A 41 9.74 10.41 12.09
CA ILE A 41 9.80 11.31 13.23
C ILE A 41 9.32 12.70 12.73
N PRO A 42 8.36 13.37 13.40
CA PRO A 42 7.82 14.67 12.96
C PRO A 42 8.86 15.78 12.74
N ASP A 43 10.07 15.61 13.28
CA ASP A 43 11.21 16.53 13.17
C ASP A 43 12.45 15.89 12.49
N GLY A 44 12.28 14.74 11.83
CA GLY A 44 13.34 13.95 11.21
C GLY A 44 13.62 14.31 9.75
N PHE A 45 14.87 14.18 9.33
CA PHE A 45 15.22 14.10 7.91
C PHE A 45 14.76 12.74 7.38
N TYR A 46 13.97 12.72 6.31
CA TYR A 46 13.61 11.47 5.62
C TYR A 46 14.86 10.85 4.99
N THR A 47 15.08 9.57 5.26
CA THR A 47 16.06 8.77 4.53
C THR A 47 15.50 8.35 3.18
N ASP A 48 16.36 7.92 2.25
CA ASP A 48 15.91 7.38 0.97
C ASP A 48 14.99 6.16 1.16
N ALA A 49 15.26 5.33 2.18
CA ALA A 49 14.41 4.18 2.52
C ALA A 49 13.01 4.59 2.98
N ASP A 50 12.90 5.68 3.77
CA ASP A 50 11.60 6.21 4.19
C ASP A 50 10.82 6.70 2.95
N MET A 51 11.50 7.36 2.02
CA MET A 51 10.87 7.81 0.77
C MET A 51 10.39 6.64 -0.09
N ASP A 52 11.19 5.58 -0.23
CA ASP A 52 10.82 4.39 -1.01
C ASP A 52 9.61 3.66 -0.41
N ARG A 53 9.52 3.58 0.92
CA ARG A 53 8.36 3.02 1.63
C ARG A 53 7.10 3.84 1.38
N LEU A 54 7.20 5.16 1.46
CA LEU A 54 6.08 6.06 1.20
C LEU A 54 5.59 5.93 -0.25
N LEU A 55 6.50 5.89 -1.22
CA LEU A 55 6.16 5.70 -2.62
C LEU A 55 5.55 4.31 -2.88
N THR A 56 6.03 3.27 -2.20
CA THR A 56 5.44 1.93 -2.27
C THR A 56 4.02 1.91 -1.73
N LEU A 57 3.76 2.56 -0.59
CA LEU A 57 2.39 2.71 -0.05
C LEU A 57 1.48 3.44 -1.03
N ILE A 58 1.94 4.54 -1.63
CA ILE A 58 1.19 5.27 -2.66
C ILE A 58 0.83 4.35 -3.82
N GLN A 59 1.79 3.58 -4.33
CA GLN A 59 1.55 2.64 -5.44
C GLN A 59 0.55 1.54 -5.05
N ILE A 60 0.62 1.02 -3.83
CA ILE A 60 -0.36 0.05 -3.31
C ILE A 60 -1.76 0.67 -3.31
N LEU A 61 -1.92 1.90 -2.80
CA LEU A 61 -3.19 2.62 -2.78
C LEU A 61 -3.73 2.86 -4.19
N GLU A 62 -2.88 3.32 -5.11
CA GLU A 62 -3.24 3.56 -6.52
C GLU A 62 -3.76 2.27 -7.20
N VAL A 63 -3.06 1.14 -7.01
CA VAL A 63 -3.48 -0.15 -7.58
C VAL A 63 -4.77 -0.66 -6.93
N LEU A 64 -4.92 -0.52 -5.61
CA LEU A 64 -6.13 -0.93 -4.92
C LEU A 64 -7.35 -0.10 -5.32
N ILE A 65 -7.19 1.21 -5.54
CA ILE A 65 -8.26 2.08 -6.04
C ILE A 65 -8.74 1.60 -7.41
N ASP A 66 -7.81 1.23 -8.30
CA ASP A 66 -8.16 0.69 -9.61
C ASP A 66 -8.88 -0.67 -9.50
N LEU A 67 -8.36 -1.56 -8.65
CA LEU A 67 -8.97 -2.89 -8.42
C LEU A 67 -10.35 -2.83 -7.75
N CYS A 68 -10.53 -1.93 -6.78
CA CYS A 68 -11.77 -1.78 -6.03
C CYS A 68 -12.77 -0.88 -6.76
N GLY A 69 -12.31 0.02 -7.62
CA GLY A 69 -13.10 1.00 -8.36
C GLY A 69 -13.42 2.30 -7.60
N ASP A 70 -13.05 2.40 -6.32
CA ASP A 70 -13.09 3.66 -5.55
C ASP A 70 -12.15 3.64 -4.34
N ARG A 71 -11.91 4.84 -3.80
CA ARG A 71 -11.03 5.09 -2.66
C ARG A 71 -11.51 4.43 -1.37
N SER A 72 -12.79 4.58 -1.03
CA SER A 72 -13.33 4.08 0.24
C SER A 72 -13.17 2.56 0.36
N ARG A 73 -13.47 1.81 -0.72
CA ARG A 73 -13.29 0.35 -0.73
C ARG A 73 -11.81 -0.06 -0.69
N ALA A 74 -10.92 0.69 -1.35
CA ALA A 74 -9.49 0.44 -1.28
C ALA A 74 -8.94 0.63 0.15
N PHE A 75 -9.37 1.68 0.85
CA PHE A 75 -8.94 1.95 2.23
C PHE A 75 -9.49 0.91 3.20
N LEU A 76 -10.77 0.52 3.06
CA LEU A 76 -11.36 -0.58 3.83
C LEU A 76 -10.64 -1.91 3.60
N TRP A 77 -10.18 -2.16 2.38
CA TRP A 77 -9.40 -3.35 2.08
C TRP A 77 -8.10 -3.35 2.89
N LEU A 78 -7.34 -2.25 2.91
CA LEU A 78 -6.09 -2.19 3.66
C LEU A 78 -6.29 -2.30 5.18
N THR A 79 -7.33 -1.66 5.69
CA THR A 79 -7.58 -1.55 7.14
C THR A 79 -8.28 -2.78 7.73
N GLY A 80 -8.93 -3.61 6.92
CA GLY A 80 -9.72 -4.72 7.47
C GLY A 80 -10.19 -5.77 6.47
N ASN A 81 -9.32 -6.27 5.58
CA ASN A 81 -9.70 -7.35 4.67
C ASN A 81 -9.69 -8.73 5.35
N ASP A 82 -10.87 -9.30 5.58
CA ASP A 82 -11.03 -10.62 6.21
C ASP A 82 -10.37 -11.77 5.44
N CYS A 83 -10.39 -11.72 4.10
CA CYS A 83 -9.80 -12.77 3.27
C CYS A 83 -8.27 -12.77 3.41
N PHE A 84 -7.66 -11.60 3.35
CA PHE A 84 -6.23 -11.43 3.59
C PHE A 84 -5.86 -11.87 5.01
N ARG A 85 -6.62 -11.40 6.01
CA ARG A 85 -6.41 -11.75 7.41
C ARG A 85 -6.49 -13.26 7.65
N ALA A 86 -7.39 -13.97 6.96
CA ALA A 86 -7.49 -15.42 7.04
C ALA A 86 -6.27 -16.15 6.46
N ILE A 87 -5.55 -15.55 5.52
CA ILE A 87 -4.36 -16.13 4.87
C ILE A 87 -3.08 -15.77 5.62
N VAL A 88 -2.94 -14.49 5.97
CA VAL A 88 -1.68 -13.91 6.49
C VAL A 88 -1.70 -13.83 8.03
N GLY A 89 -2.87 -13.88 8.66
CA GLY A 89 -3.03 -13.83 10.11
C GLY A 89 -3.08 -12.43 10.71
N ASN A 90 -3.04 -11.37 9.89
CA ASN A 90 -3.14 -9.98 10.32
C ASN A 90 -3.79 -9.09 9.25
N ASP A 91 -4.20 -7.88 9.61
CA ASP A 91 -4.73 -6.92 8.64
C ASP A 91 -3.62 -6.42 7.71
N PRO A 92 -3.92 -6.18 6.41
CA PRO A 92 -2.90 -5.75 5.44
C PRO A 92 -2.12 -4.53 5.91
N TYR A 93 -2.80 -3.60 6.58
CA TYR A 93 -2.23 -2.41 7.18
C TYR A 93 -1.06 -2.71 8.11
N PHE A 94 -1.25 -3.61 9.07
CA PHE A 94 -0.21 -3.94 10.06
C PHE A 94 0.98 -4.64 9.42
N CYS A 95 0.78 -5.39 8.33
CA CYS A 95 1.87 -5.97 7.55
C CYS A 95 2.75 -4.89 6.88
N LEU A 96 2.22 -3.69 6.67
CA LEU A 96 2.97 -2.57 6.11
C LEU A 96 3.59 -1.68 7.20
N GLU A 97 3.00 -1.65 8.41
CA GLU A 97 3.48 -0.85 9.54
C GLU A 97 4.80 -1.38 10.15
N ASP A 98 4.99 -2.70 10.22
CA ASP A 98 6.16 -3.32 10.87
C ASP A 98 7.51 -3.04 10.16
N GLY A 99 7.51 -2.25 9.08
CA GLY A 99 8.74 -1.77 8.43
C GLY A 99 9.52 -2.85 7.66
N ASP A 100 8.94 -4.03 7.46
CA ASP A 100 9.46 -5.04 6.54
C ASP A 100 9.14 -4.62 5.10
N GLU A 101 10.09 -3.94 4.47
CA GLU A 101 10.03 -3.55 3.06
C GLU A 101 9.65 -4.71 2.15
N SER A 102 10.07 -5.93 2.49
CA SER A 102 9.75 -7.14 1.74
C SER A 102 8.25 -7.39 1.67
N ALA A 103 7.51 -7.13 2.76
CA ALA A 103 6.06 -7.34 2.81
C ALA A 103 5.32 -6.35 1.89
N ALA A 104 5.73 -5.08 1.88
CA ALA A 104 5.17 -4.05 1.01
C ALA A 104 5.42 -4.36 -0.48
N PHE A 105 6.65 -4.73 -0.84
CA PHE A 105 6.98 -5.11 -2.22
C PHE A 105 6.23 -6.37 -2.68
N VAL A 106 6.12 -7.39 -1.81
CA VAL A 106 5.38 -8.61 -2.13
C VAL A 106 3.90 -8.29 -2.34
N MET A 107 3.29 -7.51 -1.43
CA MET A 107 1.88 -7.10 -1.58
C MET A 107 1.66 -6.33 -2.87
N LEU A 108 2.50 -5.33 -3.17
CA LEU A 108 2.42 -4.55 -4.40
C LEU A 108 2.53 -5.45 -5.64
N GLY A 109 3.48 -6.39 -5.65
CA GLY A 109 3.64 -7.35 -6.74
C GLY A 109 2.39 -8.19 -6.98
N TRP A 110 1.77 -8.73 -5.93
CA TRP A 110 0.52 -9.48 -6.04
C TRP A 110 -0.64 -8.63 -6.55
N LEU A 111 -0.76 -7.40 -6.05
CA LEU A 111 -1.79 -6.45 -6.50
C LEU A 111 -1.63 -6.10 -7.99
N GLN A 112 -0.41 -5.83 -8.44
CA GLN A 112 -0.13 -5.54 -9.85
C GLN A 112 -0.40 -6.75 -10.75
N ILE A 113 -0.11 -7.97 -10.29
CA ILE A 113 -0.47 -9.20 -11.02
C ILE A 113 -2.00 -9.31 -11.15
N MET A 114 -2.74 -9.08 -10.06
CA MET A 114 -4.21 -9.12 -10.07
C MET A 114 -4.79 -8.06 -11.01
N GLN A 115 -4.25 -6.83 -10.97
CA GLN A 115 -4.64 -5.72 -11.83
C GLN A 115 -4.38 -6.04 -13.31
N ARG A 116 -3.21 -6.61 -13.61
CA ARG A 116 -2.79 -6.88 -14.98
C ARG A 116 -3.53 -8.04 -15.63
N PHE A 117 -3.74 -9.11 -14.87
CA PHE A 117 -4.11 -10.39 -15.46
C PHE A 117 -5.51 -10.86 -15.13
N ARG A 118 -6.19 -10.37 -14.08
CA ARG A 118 -7.34 -11.05 -13.46
C ARG A 118 -7.02 -12.53 -13.12
N PRO A 119 -7.38 -13.04 -11.92
CA PRO A 119 -6.89 -14.36 -11.48
C PRO A 119 -7.14 -15.52 -12.46
N ALA A 120 -8.27 -15.51 -13.18
CA ALA A 120 -8.61 -16.55 -14.15
C ALA A 120 -7.73 -16.55 -15.40
N ASP A 121 -7.38 -15.39 -15.96
CA ASP A 121 -6.57 -15.33 -17.18
C ASP A 121 -5.09 -15.57 -16.90
N LEU A 122 -4.61 -15.25 -15.68
CA LEU A 122 -3.26 -15.60 -15.24
C LEU A 122 -3.06 -17.11 -15.17
N ILE A 123 -3.97 -17.84 -14.50
CA ILE A 123 -3.93 -19.31 -14.41
C ILE A 123 -4.00 -19.90 -15.82
N ALA A 124 -4.91 -19.38 -16.66
CA ALA A 124 -5.01 -19.83 -18.04
C ALA A 124 -3.71 -19.62 -18.84
N GLN A 125 -2.99 -18.51 -18.65
CA GLN A 125 -1.75 -18.23 -19.37
C GLN A 125 -0.54 -19.02 -18.84
N MET A 126 -0.37 -19.10 -17.52
CA MET A 126 0.77 -19.79 -16.90
C MET A 126 0.75 -21.31 -17.16
N PHE A 127 -0.44 -21.92 -17.19
CA PHE A 127 -0.59 -23.37 -17.32
C PHE A 127 -0.99 -23.84 -18.73
N ARG A 128 -1.20 -22.94 -19.70
CA ARG A 128 -1.31 -23.30 -21.14
C ARG A 128 0.04 -23.45 -21.83
N ALA A 129 1.13 -22.95 -21.24
CA ALA A 129 2.47 -23.05 -21.81
C ALA A 129 3.12 -24.45 -21.66
N SER A 130 2.38 -25.46 -21.20
CA SER A 130 2.90 -26.82 -20.93
C SER A 130 2.56 -27.85 -22.00
N THR A 131 2.00 -27.45 -23.15
CA THR A 131 1.58 -28.36 -24.22
C THR A 131 2.33 -28.17 -25.54
N GLU A 132 3.59 -27.73 -25.48
CA GLU A 132 4.55 -27.90 -26.58
C GLU A 132 5.68 -28.85 -26.17
#